data_AF-E6LLJ1-F1
#
_entry.id   AF-E6LLJ1-F1
#
_cell.length_a   1.000
_cell.length_b   1.000
_cell.length_c   1.000
_cell.angle_alpha   90.00
_cell.angle_beta   90.00
_cell.angle_gamma   90.00
#
_symmetry.space_group_name_H-M   'P 1'
#
loop_
_entity.id
_entity.type
_entity.pdbx_description
1 polymer ?
#
loop_
_entity_poly.entity_id
_entity_poly.type
_entity_poly.pdbx_seq_one_letter_code
_entity_poly.pdbx_strand_id
1 'polypeptide(L)'
;MGIRINRNNILEETRSIRESIEKTKHQVSLIFESINKFNDTKDVLTGKAWDACREYSDSVLLPVLRMYIECLDLEYDANGKYSEAARRLPGYEKLDEDIIIAAKEKFERLLDREYNREFPRNSIINFYEKKIARCEKLLDIICEFCDETSGIFNEVKSRQDYLSRLNYYLKMINVDKTTGEMLLPPGSVNIQYAKDEIDRYYRGIKSKELIEREKELEEIYKLKGAMAVIQNILTKPVEGRLNTDIEATEYAMIARLMVESRDDEYVELINTAIYYCYDYEKTMSNNQGYFNTVNDIYKKNDKVDKILSGLIEHGKHISAIAKVAKKADCNLAEDRKHFMQLFEVFNTLLSYKGSIVSSKLFARQGDNGVTKERGEYKIKASRNEENDIVINFVEYGANVDNGAFVPFEAHKDISITIKLPQQGAGAAEELRKTAQRYIYESLNCDVPMGTQFVGNLVDYEVTMLLSNFAPEVGDAFTTVKFVVGEIKVLRDSDNKVFAKAEEISGVGPTMDYFNLFYVQVKTDKVSENIDNSYIIFPAYIGDTFTGDTTQELIDEFNSKFAKGGMYENYAEKIGYNDEKPLTEEDLIENFDKISIMIGRWEKVAIGDGKNPRSAVERKRQ
;
A
#
# COMPACT_ATOMS: atom_id res chain seq x y z
N MET A 1 37.14 -39.68 17.60
CA MET A 1 38.14 -38.95 16.80
C MET A 1 37.93 -37.50 17.19
N GLY A 2 38.87 -36.90 17.92
CA GLY A 2 38.71 -35.57 18.49
C GLY A 2 38.73 -34.46 17.45
N ILE A 3 38.28 -33.27 17.86
CA ILE A 3 38.15 -32.10 17.00
C ILE A 3 39.53 -31.50 16.69
N ARG A 4 39.77 -31.19 15.42
CA ARG A 4 41.00 -30.56 14.92
C ARG A 4 40.67 -29.23 14.25
N ILE A 5 41.23 -28.14 14.77
CA ILE A 5 40.98 -26.79 14.30
C ILE A 5 42.30 -26.16 13.84
N ASN A 6 42.32 -25.67 12.61
CA ASN A 6 43.43 -24.85 12.09
C ASN A 6 42.90 -23.45 11.78
N ARG A 7 43.22 -22.51 12.66
CA ARG A 7 42.76 -21.12 12.59
C ARG A 7 43.13 -20.46 11.27
N ASN A 8 44.38 -20.59 10.84
CA ASN A 8 44.87 -19.88 9.66
C ASN A 8 44.25 -20.45 8.38
N ASN A 9 44.11 -21.77 8.29
CA ASN A 9 43.40 -22.40 7.18
C ASN A 9 41.94 -21.94 7.11
N ILE A 10 41.23 -21.87 8.25
CA ILE A 10 39.83 -21.40 8.27
C ILE A 10 39.75 -19.95 7.75
N LEU A 11 40.64 -19.07 8.21
CA LEU A 11 40.64 -17.67 7.78
C LEU A 11 40.97 -17.51 6.29
N GLU A 12 41.89 -18.31 5.77
CA GLU A 12 42.27 -18.30 4.35
C GLU A 12 41.16 -18.87 3.45
N GLU A 13 40.61 -20.03 3.80
CA GLU A 13 39.54 -20.69 3.05
C GLU A 13 38.26 -19.86 3.04
N THR A 14 37.82 -19.35 4.20
CA THR A 14 36.61 -18.50 4.27
C THR A 14 36.76 -17.23 3.44
N ARG A 15 37.96 -16.64 3.39
CA ARG A 15 38.25 -15.48 2.53
C ARG A 15 38.20 -15.87 1.04
N SER A 16 38.88 -16.94 0.66
CA SER A 16 38.90 -17.46 -0.71
C SER A 16 37.49 -17.75 -1.23
N ILE A 17 36.68 -18.43 -0.42
CA ILE A 17 35.27 -18.74 -0.73
C ILE A 17 34.46 -17.45 -0.92
N ARG A 18 34.57 -16.47 -0.02
CA ARG A 18 33.86 -15.19 -0.14
C ARG A 18 34.24 -14.42 -1.41
N GLU A 19 35.53 -14.35 -1.75
CA GLU A 19 36.00 -13.72 -2.98
C GLU A 19 35.48 -14.45 -4.24
N SER A 20 35.34 -15.78 -4.19
CA SER A 20 34.73 -16.57 -5.27
C SER A 20 33.23 -16.34 -5.39
N ILE A 21 32.52 -16.25 -4.25
CA ILE A 21 31.09 -15.98 -4.19
C ILE A 21 30.78 -14.61 -4.81
N GLU A 22 31.51 -13.56 -4.46
CA GLU A 22 31.31 -12.21 -5.03
C GLU A 22 31.43 -12.22 -6.57
N LYS A 23 32.44 -12.89 -7.11
CA LYS A 23 32.63 -13.04 -8.57
C LYS A 23 31.47 -13.80 -9.22
N THR A 24 31.04 -14.89 -8.59
CA THR A 24 29.97 -15.75 -9.11
C THR A 24 28.63 -15.00 -9.08
N LYS A 25 28.33 -14.34 -7.97
CA LYS A 25 27.14 -13.50 -7.81
C LYS A 25 27.07 -12.43 -8.90
N HIS A 26 28.17 -11.71 -9.14
CA HIS A 26 28.22 -10.69 -10.19
C HIS A 26 27.88 -11.27 -11.57
N GLN A 27 28.44 -12.43 -11.94
CA GLN A 27 28.14 -13.09 -13.20
C GLN A 27 26.66 -13.52 -13.30
N VAL A 28 26.10 -14.10 -12.23
CA VAL A 28 24.71 -14.53 -12.19
C VAL A 28 23.76 -13.33 -12.29
N SER A 29 24.07 -12.20 -11.64
CA SER A 29 23.30 -10.96 -11.75
C SER A 29 23.30 -10.41 -13.18
N LEU A 30 24.43 -10.44 -13.89
CA LEU A 30 24.49 -10.04 -15.30
C LEU A 30 23.62 -10.93 -16.20
N ILE A 31 23.58 -12.25 -15.92
CA ILE A 31 22.71 -13.19 -16.64
C ILE A 31 21.24 -12.87 -16.35
N PHE A 32 20.90 -12.64 -15.07
CA PHE A 32 19.54 -12.26 -14.65
C PHE A 32 19.06 -10.99 -15.36
N GLU A 33 19.86 -9.93 -15.36
CA GLU A 33 19.55 -8.69 -16.07
C GLU A 33 19.39 -8.89 -17.59
N SER A 34 20.23 -9.74 -18.19
CA SER A 34 20.16 -10.03 -19.63
C SER A 34 18.87 -10.76 -19.99
N ILE A 35 18.41 -11.69 -19.15
CA ILE A 35 17.13 -12.40 -19.34
C ILE A 35 15.94 -11.44 -19.12
N ASN A 36 15.99 -10.58 -18.11
CA ASN A 36 14.96 -9.54 -17.92
C ASN A 36 14.82 -8.66 -19.17
N LYS A 37 15.94 -8.13 -19.70
CA LYS A 37 15.94 -7.32 -20.92
C LYS A 37 15.39 -8.07 -22.13
N PHE A 38 15.62 -9.38 -22.22
CA PHE A 38 15.01 -10.22 -23.25
C PHE A 38 13.48 -10.28 -23.09
N ASN A 39 12.96 -10.40 -21.87
CA ASN A 39 11.52 -10.44 -21.61
C ASN A 39 10.82 -9.12 -21.95
N ASP A 40 11.52 -7.99 -21.79
CA ASP A 40 11.05 -6.65 -22.16
C ASP A 40 10.91 -6.44 -23.68
N THR A 41 11.39 -7.35 -24.53
CA THR A 41 11.28 -7.26 -26.00
C THR A 41 9.92 -7.68 -26.56
N LYS A 42 8.87 -7.74 -25.73
CA LYS A 42 7.54 -8.24 -26.09
C LYS A 42 6.92 -7.56 -27.32
N ASP A 43 7.21 -6.26 -27.50
CA ASP A 43 6.70 -5.47 -28.62
C ASP A 43 7.53 -5.64 -29.92
N VAL A 44 8.68 -6.30 -29.84
CA VAL A 44 9.63 -6.49 -30.95
C VAL A 44 9.67 -7.95 -31.41
N LEU A 45 9.75 -8.89 -30.48
CA LEU A 45 9.81 -10.32 -30.74
C LEU A 45 8.46 -10.97 -30.44
N THR A 46 7.64 -11.18 -31.48
CA THR A 46 6.26 -11.69 -31.36
C THR A 46 6.10 -13.10 -31.94
N GLY A 47 5.12 -13.84 -31.43
CA GLY A 47 4.77 -15.18 -31.91
C GLY A 47 5.00 -16.29 -30.89
N LYS A 48 4.31 -17.43 -31.09
CA LYS A 48 4.18 -18.51 -30.10
C LYS A 48 5.50 -19.06 -29.56
N ALA A 49 6.55 -19.09 -30.36
CA ALA A 49 7.88 -19.55 -29.92
C ALA A 49 8.51 -18.56 -28.92
N TRP A 50 8.43 -17.26 -29.21
CA TRP A 50 8.93 -16.20 -28.32
C TRP A 50 8.10 -16.08 -27.05
N ASP A 51 6.78 -16.25 -27.15
CA ASP A 51 5.89 -16.28 -25.99
C ASP A 51 6.21 -17.46 -25.05
N ALA A 52 6.48 -18.65 -25.61
CA ALA A 52 6.88 -19.82 -24.82
C ALA A 52 8.27 -19.64 -24.18
N CYS A 53 9.23 -19.04 -24.89
CA CYS A 53 10.53 -18.70 -24.32
C CYS A 53 10.39 -17.72 -23.15
N ARG A 54 9.59 -16.67 -23.30
CA ARG A 54 9.30 -15.69 -22.23
C ARG A 54 8.64 -16.34 -21.03
N GLU A 55 7.61 -17.14 -21.26
CA GLU A 55 6.93 -17.86 -20.18
C GLU A 55 7.92 -18.74 -19.40
N TYR A 56 8.79 -19.47 -20.09
CA TYR A 56 9.81 -20.30 -19.43
C TYR A 56 10.84 -19.46 -18.67
N SER A 57 11.32 -18.34 -19.23
CA SER A 57 12.26 -17.47 -18.52
C SER A 57 11.64 -16.81 -17.29
N ASP A 58 10.40 -16.35 -17.37
CA ASP A 58 9.69 -15.68 -16.27
C ASP A 58 9.31 -16.66 -15.17
N SER A 59 8.81 -17.83 -15.54
CA SER A 59 8.28 -18.80 -14.58
C SER A 59 9.33 -19.78 -14.02
N VAL A 60 10.50 -19.91 -14.66
CA VAL A 60 11.53 -20.89 -14.26
C VAL A 60 12.92 -20.26 -14.13
N LEU A 61 13.47 -19.65 -15.19
CA LEU A 61 14.88 -19.21 -15.19
C LEU A 61 15.15 -18.07 -14.21
N LEU A 62 14.36 -16.99 -14.26
CA LEU A 62 14.52 -15.84 -13.38
C LEU A 62 14.31 -16.23 -11.90
N PRO A 63 13.27 -17.00 -11.54
CA PRO A 63 13.11 -17.52 -10.18
C PRO A 63 14.32 -18.34 -9.71
N VAL A 64 14.84 -19.26 -10.52
CA VAL A 64 15.99 -20.11 -10.14
C VAL A 64 17.27 -19.29 -9.97
N LEU A 65 17.53 -18.34 -10.85
CA LEU A 65 18.70 -17.45 -10.74
C LEU A 65 18.62 -16.60 -9.47
N ARG A 66 17.42 -16.12 -9.13
CA ARG A 66 17.18 -15.36 -7.90
C ARG A 66 17.41 -16.22 -6.64
N MET A 67 16.94 -17.46 -6.63
CA MET A 67 17.23 -18.44 -5.56
C MET A 67 18.74 -18.70 -5.42
N TYR A 68 19.45 -18.78 -6.55
CA TYR A 68 20.89 -19.02 -6.54
C TYR A 68 21.66 -17.82 -5.99
N ILE A 69 21.28 -16.59 -6.36
CA ILE A 69 21.85 -15.36 -5.79
C ILE A 69 21.64 -15.31 -4.26
N GLU A 70 20.45 -15.65 -3.77
CA GLU A 70 20.17 -15.70 -2.33
C GLU A 70 21.03 -16.75 -1.60
N CYS A 71 21.19 -17.95 -2.17
CA CYS A 71 22.04 -18.99 -1.59
C CYS A 71 23.50 -18.52 -1.49
N LEU A 72 24.00 -17.80 -2.50
CA LEU A 72 25.32 -17.20 -2.49
C LEU A 72 25.47 -16.15 -1.38
N ASP A 73 24.45 -15.32 -1.13
CA ASP A 73 24.48 -14.33 -0.05
C ASP A 73 24.48 -14.99 1.35
N LEU A 74 23.66 -16.02 1.54
CA LEU A 74 23.66 -16.79 2.79
C LEU A 74 25.00 -17.50 3.02
N GLU A 75 25.62 -18.05 1.98
CA GLU A 75 26.96 -18.65 2.06
C GLU A 75 28.01 -17.60 2.41
N TYR A 76 27.93 -16.41 1.83
CA TYR A 76 28.84 -15.31 2.13
C TYR A 76 28.79 -14.91 3.61
N ASP A 77 27.58 -14.72 4.13
CA ASP A 77 27.34 -14.33 5.52
C ASP A 77 27.74 -15.42 6.51
N ALA A 78 27.42 -16.69 6.19
CA ALA A 78 27.81 -17.84 7.00
C ALA A 78 29.34 -17.96 7.11
N ASN A 79 30.06 -17.80 5.99
CA ASN A 79 31.52 -17.76 5.99
C ASN A 79 32.07 -16.55 6.74
N GLY A 80 31.38 -15.40 6.70
CA GLY A 80 31.70 -14.22 7.51
C GLY A 80 31.66 -14.52 9.01
N LYS A 81 30.56 -15.10 9.49
CA LYS A 81 30.37 -15.49 10.90
C LYS A 81 31.39 -16.54 11.34
N TYR A 82 31.63 -17.56 10.51
CA TYR A 82 32.62 -18.61 10.80
C TYR A 82 34.05 -18.06 10.89
N SER A 83 34.40 -17.13 9.99
CA SER A 83 35.69 -16.42 10.01
C SER A 83 35.85 -15.56 11.28
N GLU A 84 34.78 -14.89 11.72
CA GLU A 84 34.79 -14.09 12.95
C GLU A 84 35.01 -14.94 14.21
N ALA A 85 34.29 -16.06 14.33
CA ALA A 85 34.51 -17.02 15.41
C ALA A 85 35.97 -17.54 15.40
N ALA A 86 36.51 -17.85 14.22
CA ALA A 86 37.90 -18.30 14.09
C ALA A 86 38.93 -17.24 14.50
N ARG A 87 38.63 -15.93 14.36
CA ARG A 87 39.54 -14.86 14.81
C ARG A 87 39.71 -14.84 16.33
N ARG A 88 38.70 -15.26 17.09
CA ARG A 88 38.71 -15.33 18.57
C ARG A 88 39.54 -16.50 19.09
N LEU A 89 39.82 -17.49 18.24
CA LEU A 89 40.74 -18.58 18.59
C LEU A 89 42.15 -18.04 18.86
N PRO A 90 42.89 -18.69 19.79
CA PRO A 90 44.30 -18.41 20.04
C PRO A 90 45.12 -18.39 18.75
N GLY A 91 46.13 -17.52 18.67
CA GLY A 91 47.02 -17.41 17.50
C GLY A 91 47.93 -18.62 17.24
N TYR A 92 47.70 -19.77 17.88
CA TYR A 92 48.38 -21.02 17.55
C TYR A 92 47.84 -21.55 16.22
N GLU A 93 48.71 -22.11 15.39
CA GLU A 93 48.35 -22.59 14.05
C GLU A 93 47.35 -23.77 14.09
N LYS A 94 47.45 -24.65 15.10
CA LYS A 94 46.66 -25.89 15.20
C LYS A 94 46.25 -26.19 16.64
N LEU A 95 44.96 -26.45 16.85
CA LEU A 95 44.37 -27.00 18.06
C LEU A 95 43.89 -28.42 17.76
N ASP A 96 44.30 -29.38 18.60
CA ASP A 96 43.91 -30.79 18.47
C ASP A 96 43.44 -31.27 19.85
N GLU A 97 42.14 -31.54 19.94
CA GLU A 97 41.48 -31.94 21.18
C GLU A 97 42.09 -33.20 21.79
N ASP A 98 42.35 -34.23 20.97
CA ASP A 98 42.92 -35.50 21.42
C ASP A 98 44.33 -35.30 22.00
N ILE A 99 45.15 -34.45 21.37
CA ILE A 99 46.50 -34.11 21.85
C ILE A 99 46.41 -33.34 23.19
N ILE A 100 45.46 -32.41 23.32
CA ILE A 100 45.30 -31.60 24.53
C ILE A 100 44.80 -32.47 25.70
N ILE A 101 43.84 -33.37 25.46
CA ILE A 101 43.35 -34.35 26.45
C ILE A 101 44.48 -35.27 26.88
N ALA A 102 45.22 -35.87 25.94
CA ALA A 102 46.34 -36.75 26.28
C ALA A 102 47.44 -36.03 27.08
N ALA A 103 47.69 -34.75 26.79
CA ALA A 103 48.60 -33.92 27.57
C ALA A 103 48.06 -33.65 28.98
N LYS A 104 46.76 -33.34 29.12
CA LYS A 104 46.09 -33.14 30.41
C LYS A 104 46.22 -34.39 31.29
N GLU A 105 45.81 -35.56 30.78
CA GLU A 105 45.89 -36.83 31.49
C GLU A 105 47.33 -37.17 31.93
N LYS A 106 48.32 -36.86 31.09
CA LYS A 106 49.74 -37.05 31.43
C LYS A 106 50.14 -36.17 32.61
N PHE A 107 49.73 -34.90 32.62
CA PHE A 107 50.05 -33.99 33.73
C PHE A 107 49.32 -34.36 35.01
N GLU A 108 48.06 -34.80 34.93
CA GLU A 108 47.30 -35.32 36.08
C GLU A 108 47.99 -36.53 36.70
N ARG A 109 48.39 -37.53 35.91
CA ARG A 109 49.14 -38.69 36.41
C ARG A 109 50.47 -38.31 37.06
N LEU A 110 51.15 -37.28 36.54
CA LEU A 110 52.40 -36.79 37.13
C LEU A 110 52.15 -36.01 38.42
N LEU A 111 51.06 -35.25 38.49
CA LEU A 111 50.62 -34.54 39.68
C LEU A 111 50.27 -35.53 40.81
N ASP A 112 49.50 -36.57 40.51
CA ASP A 112 49.15 -37.64 41.45
C ASP A 112 50.41 -38.32 42.02
N ARG A 113 51.41 -38.59 41.17
CA ARG A 113 52.68 -39.16 41.60
C ARG A 113 53.46 -38.24 42.53
N GLU A 114 53.42 -36.93 42.30
CA GLU A 114 54.10 -35.95 43.18
C GLU A 114 53.39 -35.80 44.52
N TYR A 115 52.05 -35.85 44.55
CA TYR A 115 51.28 -35.86 45.79
C TYR A 115 51.55 -37.12 46.65
N ASN A 116 51.83 -38.25 46.01
CA ASN A 116 52.11 -39.53 46.68
C ASN A 116 53.58 -39.70 47.15
N ARG A 117 54.41 -38.65 47.10
CA ARG A 117 55.80 -38.70 47.60
C ARG A 117 55.87 -38.51 49.11
N GLU A 118 56.93 -39.05 49.71
CA GLU A 118 57.24 -38.86 51.14
C GLU A 118 57.46 -37.37 51.51
N PHE A 119 58.02 -36.59 50.58
CA PHE A 119 58.15 -35.12 50.70
C PHE A 119 57.68 -34.42 49.40
N PRO A 120 56.39 -34.09 49.28
CA PRO A 120 55.84 -33.40 48.11
C PRO A 120 56.47 -32.02 47.89
N ARG A 121 56.74 -31.68 46.63
CA ARG A 121 57.36 -30.39 46.26
C ARG A 121 56.30 -29.44 45.71
N ASN A 122 55.90 -28.46 46.51
CA ASN A 122 54.88 -27.46 46.13
C ASN A 122 55.20 -26.71 44.83
N SER A 123 56.49 -26.49 44.51
CA SER A 123 56.88 -25.86 43.24
C SER A 123 56.54 -26.70 42.01
N ILE A 124 56.60 -28.02 42.12
CA ILE A 124 56.30 -28.96 41.03
C ILE A 124 54.79 -29.19 40.93
N ILE A 125 54.10 -29.27 42.07
CA ILE A 125 52.62 -29.32 42.14
C ILE A 125 52.05 -28.09 41.42
N ASN A 126 52.45 -26.88 41.82
CA ASN A 126 52.02 -25.63 41.17
C ASN A 126 52.35 -25.58 39.67
N PHE A 127 53.43 -26.24 39.24
CA PHE A 127 53.79 -26.31 37.82
C PHE A 127 52.79 -27.18 37.04
N TYR A 128 52.47 -28.38 37.53
CA TYR A 128 51.54 -29.28 36.86
C TYR A 128 50.10 -28.75 36.90
N GLU A 129 49.66 -28.18 38.03
CA GLU A 129 48.34 -27.53 38.13
C GLU A 129 48.18 -26.40 37.09
N LYS A 130 49.21 -25.55 36.91
CA LYS A 130 49.20 -24.53 35.85
C LYS A 130 49.15 -25.12 34.43
N LYS A 131 49.74 -26.30 34.21
CA LYS A 131 49.69 -26.98 32.90
C LYS A 131 48.32 -27.59 32.65
N ILE A 132 47.71 -28.22 33.66
CA ILE A 132 46.36 -28.77 33.61
C ILE A 132 45.34 -27.66 33.36
N ALA A 133 45.39 -26.56 34.13
CA ALA A 133 44.52 -25.40 33.94
C ALA A 133 44.67 -24.77 32.55
N ARG A 134 45.89 -24.79 31.97
CA ARG A 134 46.10 -24.35 30.58
C ARG A 134 45.45 -25.30 29.57
N CYS A 135 45.52 -26.61 29.78
CA CYS A 135 44.84 -27.58 28.92
C CYS A 135 43.32 -27.42 29.00
N GLU A 136 42.77 -27.27 30.21
CA GLU A 136 41.34 -27.02 30.43
C GLU A 136 40.86 -25.77 29.69
N LYS A 137 41.57 -24.65 29.85
CA LYS A 137 41.26 -23.42 29.12
C LYS A 137 41.27 -23.61 27.60
N LEU A 138 42.16 -24.44 27.06
CA LEU A 138 42.20 -24.71 25.61
C LEU A 138 41.03 -25.60 25.16
N LEU A 139 40.59 -26.53 26.00
CA LEU A 139 39.39 -27.33 25.72
C LEU A 139 38.13 -26.47 25.78
N ASP A 140 38.02 -25.57 26.77
CA ASP A 140 36.90 -24.61 26.86
C ASP A 140 36.80 -23.75 25.60
N ILE A 141 37.93 -23.24 25.09
CA ILE A 141 37.99 -22.48 23.83
C ILE A 141 37.53 -23.32 22.63
N ILE A 142 37.85 -24.62 22.59
CA ILE A 142 37.37 -25.52 21.53
C ILE A 142 35.86 -25.68 21.63
N CYS A 143 35.32 -25.90 22.84
CA CYS A 143 33.88 -26.01 23.08
C CYS A 143 33.13 -24.73 22.69
N GLU A 144 33.59 -23.56 23.15
CA GLU A 144 33.01 -22.26 22.81
C GLU A 144 32.98 -22.04 21.29
N PHE A 145 34.08 -22.37 20.60
CA PHE A 145 34.12 -22.27 19.14
C PHE A 145 33.12 -23.22 18.47
N CYS A 146 32.99 -24.46 18.96
CA CYS A 146 32.02 -25.41 18.41
C CYS A 146 30.58 -24.94 18.63
N ASP A 147 30.27 -24.38 19.80
CA ASP A 147 28.95 -23.84 20.13
C ASP A 147 28.62 -22.61 19.27
N GLU A 148 29.55 -21.65 19.15
CA GLU A 148 29.39 -20.45 18.32
C GLU A 148 29.21 -20.78 16.83
N THR A 149 29.87 -21.86 16.35
CA THR A 149 29.84 -22.24 14.94
C THR A 149 28.75 -23.25 14.59
N SER A 150 28.08 -23.80 15.60
CA SER A 150 27.00 -24.76 15.43
C SER A 150 25.84 -24.12 14.67
N GLY A 151 25.43 -24.78 13.59
CA GLY A 151 24.27 -24.39 12.81
C GLY A 151 24.42 -23.15 11.91
N ILE A 152 25.60 -22.51 11.87
CA ILE A 152 25.87 -21.36 10.97
C ILE A 152 25.47 -21.66 9.51
N PHE A 153 25.69 -22.90 9.05
CA PHE A 153 25.41 -23.33 7.68
C PHE A 153 24.09 -24.08 7.50
N ASN A 154 23.23 -24.17 8.53
CA ASN A 154 21.97 -24.92 8.42
C ASN A 154 21.03 -24.31 7.36
N GLU A 155 20.93 -22.99 7.34
CA GLU A 155 20.08 -22.29 6.36
C GLU A 155 20.66 -22.42 4.93
N VAL A 156 21.98 -22.24 4.77
CA VAL A 156 22.71 -22.50 3.52
C VAL A 156 22.39 -23.89 2.98
N LYS A 157 22.56 -24.92 3.82
CA LYS A 157 22.30 -26.32 3.43
C LYS A 157 20.86 -26.54 3.00
N SER A 158 19.90 -25.97 3.73
CA SER A 158 18.48 -26.02 3.36
C SER A 158 18.25 -25.45 1.95
N ARG A 159 18.83 -24.28 1.63
CA ARG A 159 18.72 -23.65 0.30
C ARG A 159 19.39 -24.48 -0.80
N GLN A 160 20.59 -25.00 -0.54
CA GLN A 160 21.29 -25.90 -1.45
C GLN A 160 20.50 -27.18 -1.74
N ASP A 161 19.77 -27.73 -0.76
CA ASP A 161 18.90 -28.89 -0.94
C ASP A 161 17.74 -28.58 -1.90
N TYR A 162 17.14 -27.39 -1.82
CA TYR A 162 16.13 -26.93 -2.80
C TYR A 162 16.71 -26.78 -4.21
N LEU A 163 17.86 -26.11 -4.34
CA LEU A 163 18.54 -25.98 -5.63
C LEU A 163 18.95 -27.33 -6.23
N SER A 164 19.35 -28.28 -5.39
CA SER A 164 19.69 -29.64 -5.82
C SER A 164 18.47 -30.39 -6.36
N ARG A 165 17.31 -30.27 -5.71
CA ARG A 165 16.04 -30.82 -6.21
C ARG A 165 15.61 -30.16 -7.52
N LEU A 166 15.73 -28.83 -7.62
CA LEU A 166 15.43 -28.11 -8.86
C LEU A 166 16.34 -28.53 -10.01
N ASN A 167 17.65 -28.66 -9.76
CA ASN A 167 18.61 -29.13 -10.76
C ASN A 167 18.25 -30.53 -11.28
N TYR A 168 17.72 -31.42 -10.44
CA TYR A 168 17.22 -32.72 -10.87
C TYR A 168 16.08 -32.58 -11.90
N TYR A 169 15.09 -31.73 -11.63
CA TYR A 169 13.98 -31.48 -12.55
C TYR A 169 14.43 -30.76 -13.83
N LEU A 170 15.31 -29.77 -13.73
CA LEU A 170 15.83 -29.01 -14.87
C LEU A 170 16.67 -29.87 -15.82
N LYS A 171 17.46 -30.82 -15.30
CA LYS A 171 18.23 -31.78 -16.12
C LYS A 171 17.34 -32.68 -16.99
N MET A 172 16.09 -32.89 -16.59
CA MET A 172 15.12 -33.68 -17.36
C MET A 172 14.44 -32.88 -18.49
N ILE A 173 14.67 -31.56 -18.58
CA ILE A 173 14.14 -30.66 -19.63
C ILE A 173 15.13 -30.58 -20.83
N ASN A 174 15.96 -31.60 -21.01
CA ASN A 174 17.14 -31.57 -21.88
C ASN A 174 16.85 -31.10 -23.32
N VAL A 175 17.74 -30.29 -23.88
CA VAL A 175 17.75 -29.88 -25.29
C VAL A 175 18.68 -30.83 -26.04
N ASP A 176 18.26 -31.34 -27.18
CA ASP A 176 19.15 -32.13 -28.03
C ASP A 176 20.29 -31.21 -28.51
N LYS A 177 21.51 -31.48 -28.05
CA LYS A 177 22.70 -30.66 -28.34
C LYS A 177 23.11 -30.67 -29.81
N THR A 178 22.54 -31.56 -30.60
CA THR A 178 22.84 -31.78 -32.02
C THR A 178 21.82 -31.06 -32.92
N THR A 179 20.55 -30.98 -32.50
CA THR A 179 19.48 -30.36 -33.30
C THR A 179 19.01 -29.00 -32.75
N GLY A 180 19.30 -28.69 -31.48
CA GLY A 180 18.80 -27.48 -30.82
C GLY A 180 17.32 -27.54 -30.46
N GLU A 181 16.66 -28.68 -30.66
CA GLU A 181 15.24 -28.87 -30.33
C GLU A 181 15.08 -29.19 -28.83
N MET A 182 14.12 -28.51 -28.19
CA MET A 182 13.61 -28.90 -26.87
C MET A 182 12.98 -30.28 -26.99
N LEU A 183 13.46 -31.28 -26.23
CA LEU A 183 12.96 -32.66 -26.33
C LEU A 183 11.52 -32.83 -25.81
N LEU A 184 10.90 -31.78 -25.23
CA LEU A 184 9.51 -31.82 -24.77
C LEU A 184 8.79 -30.46 -24.95
N PRO A 185 7.48 -30.47 -25.25
CA PRO A 185 6.68 -29.26 -25.43
C PRO A 185 6.45 -28.49 -24.10
N PRO A 186 6.04 -27.19 -24.16
CA PRO A 186 5.84 -26.30 -23.00
C PRO A 186 4.85 -26.77 -21.91
N GLY A 187 4.16 -27.89 -22.09
CA GLY A 187 3.26 -28.53 -21.11
C GLY A 187 3.82 -29.80 -20.46
N SER A 188 5.13 -30.03 -20.54
CA SER A 188 5.72 -31.25 -19.95
C SER A 188 5.58 -31.26 -18.42
N VAL A 189 5.20 -32.40 -17.86
CA VAL A 189 4.99 -32.61 -16.42
C VAL A 189 6.20 -32.15 -15.58
N ASN A 190 7.41 -32.22 -16.15
CA ASN A 190 8.65 -31.80 -15.50
C ASN A 190 8.79 -30.27 -15.34
N ILE A 191 8.29 -29.48 -16.29
CA ILE A 191 8.22 -28.02 -16.13
C ILE A 191 7.23 -27.68 -15.01
N GLN A 192 6.11 -28.40 -14.93
CA GLN A 192 5.15 -28.20 -13.85
C GLN A 192 5.74 -28.59 -12.49
N TYR A 193 6.49 -29.70 -12.38
CA TYR A 193 7.19 -30.04 -11.14
C TYR A 193 8.26 -29.02 -10.74
N ALA A 194 8.98 -28.45 -11.71
CA ALA A 194 9.90 -27.35 -11.45
C ALA A 194 9.16 -26.10 -10.94
N LYS A 195 8.06 -25.71 -11.59
CA LYS A 195 7.18 -24.62 -11.15
C LYS A 195 6.63 -24.87 -9.73
N ASP A 196 6.14 -26.06 -9.43
CA ASP A 196 5.58 -26.42 -8.11
C ASP A 196 6.65 -26.37 -6.99
N GLU A 197 7.88 -26.80 -7.27
CA GLU A 197 8.98 -26.76 -6.29
C GLU A 197 9.52 -25.33 -6.10
N ILE A 198 9.55 -24.52 -7.17
CA ILE A 198 9.78 -23.07 -7.12
C ILE A 198 8.70 -22.42 -6.24
N ASP A 199 7.43 -22.68 -6.50
CA ASP A 199 6.30 -22.14 -5.74
C ASP A 199 6.32 -22.58 -4.27
N ARG A 200 6.76 -23.82 -3.99
CA ARG A 200 6.93 -24.30 -2.61
C ARG A 200 8.07 -23.55 -1.91
N TYR A 201 9.20 -23.36 -2.58
CA TYR A 201 10.33 -22.60 -2.06
C TYR A 201 9.94 -21.16 -1.74
N TYR A 202 9.35 -20.47 -2.71
CA TYR A 202 8.92 -19.09 -2.55
C TYR A 202 7.82 -18.97 -1.50
N ARG A 203 6.86 -19.90 -1.38
CA ARG A 203 5.89 -19.87 -0.26
C ARG A 203 6.54 -19.95 1.11
N GLY A 204 7.56 -20.78 1.28
CA GLY A 204 8.29 -20.91 2.55
C GLY A 204 9.14 -19.68 2.90
N ILE A 205 9.70 -19.00 1.90
CA ILE A 205 10.38 -17.71 2.09
C ILE A 205 9.39 -16.60 2.35
N LYS A 206 8.34 -16.51 1.53
CA LYS A 206 7.31 -15.49 1.63
C LYS A 206 6.71 -15.45 3.02
N SER A 207 6.40 -16.61 3.60
CA SER A 207 5.89 -16.70 4.97
C SER A 207 6.94 -16.29 6.02
N LYS A 208 8.20 -16.73 5.89
CA LYS A 208 9.27 -16.37 6.83
C LYS A 208 9.57 -14.86 6.80
N GLU A 209 9.78 -14.28 5.62
CA GLU A 209 10.04 -12.85 5.44
C GLU A 209 8.86 -12.00 5.94
N LEU A 210 7.63 -12.43 5.67
CA LEU A 210 6.44 -11.74 6.18
C LEU A 210 6.39 -11.77 7.72
N ILE A 211 6.60 -12.94 8.34
CA ILE A 211 6.60 -13.07 9.81
C ILE A 211 7.70 -12.22 10.44
N GLU A 212 8.91 -12.21 9.86
CA GLU A 212 10.02 -11.39 10.35
C GLU A 212 9.70 -9.89 10.21
N ARG A 213 9.11 -9.50 9.09
CA ARG A 213 8.73 -8.10 8.86
C ARG A 213 7.60 -7.64 9.78
N GLU A 214 6.58 -8.47 9.99
CA GLU A 214 5.50 -8.18 10.93
C GLU A 214 6.05 -7.98 12.35
N LYS A 215 6.97 -8.83 12.81
CA LYS A 215 7.64 -8.67 14.11
C LYS A 215 8.43 -7.37 14.20
N GLU A 216 9.21 -7.02 13.17
CA GLU A 216 9.96 -5.76 13.11
C GLU A 216 9.01 -4.56 13.23
N LEU A 217 7.91 -4.55 12.47
CA LEU A 217 6.93 -3.46 12.49
C LEU A 217 6.18 -3.39 13.83
N GLU A 218 5.84 -4.53 14.44
CA GLU A 218 5.27 -4.56 15.79
C GLU A 218 6.22 -4.00 16.84
N GLU A 219 7.51 -4.32 16.77
CA GLU A 219 8.52 -3.78 17.68
C GLU A 219 8.67 -2.26 17.52
N ILE A 220 8.69 -1.79 16.27
CA ILE A 220 8.70 -0.34 15.97
C ILE A 220 7.45 0.33 16.55
N TYR A 221 6.26 -0.26 16.33
CA TYR A 221 5.01 0.26 16.87
C TYR A 221 5.06 0.36 18.40
N LYS A 222 5.48 -0.70 19.09
CA LYS A 222 5.58 -0.75 20.56
C LYS A 222 6.58 0.28 21.12
N LEU A 223 7.68 0.53 20.41
CA LEU A 223 8.75 1.42 20.88
C LEU A 223 8.56 2.90 20.48
N LYS A 224 7.96 3.16 19.31
CA LYS A 224 7.97 4.47 18.66
C LYS A 224 6.62 4.93 18.08
N GLY A 225 5.57 4.11 18.18
CA GLY A 225 4.21 4.46 17.75
C GLY A 225 3.95 4.35 16.25
N ALA A 226 2.72 4.70 15.84
CA ALA A 226 2.20 4.53 14.48
C ALA A 226 2.98 5.33 13.43
N MET A 227 3.32 6.59 13.73
CA MET A 227 4.07 7.47 12.82
C MET A 227 5.40 6.84 12.39
N ALA A 228 6.13 6.23 13.34
CA ALA A 228 7.41 5.59 13.06
C ALA A 228 7.27 4.36 12.16
N VAL A 229 6.16 3.62 12.29
CA VAL A 229 5.83 2.49 11.39
C VAL A 229 5.58 3.01 9.98
N ILE A 230 4.74 4.03 9.81
CA ILE A 230 4.44 4.63 8.51
C ILE A 230 5.73 5.14 7.84
N GLN A 231 6.57 5.88 8.58
CA GLN A 231 7.85 6.36 8.06
C GLN A 231 8.78 5.21 7.67
N ASN A 232 8.86 4.15 8.47
CA ASN A 232 9.69 2.99 8.16
C ASN A 232 9.26 2.30 6.87
N ILE A 233 7.95 2.12 6.67
CA ILE A 233 7.41 1.54 5.43
C ILE A 233 7.69 2.45 4.23
N LEU A 234 7.39 3.75 4.33
CA LEU A 234 7.49 4.68 3.19
C LEU A 234 8.93 5.03 2.78
N THR A 235 9.93 4.71 3.63
CA THR A 235 11.35 4.99 3.36
C THR A 235 12.18 3.74 3.06
N LYS A 236 11.71 2.54 3.40
CA LYS A 236 12.47 1.30 3.19
C LYS A 236 12.25 0.80 1.75
N PRO A 237 13.30 0.67 0.92
CA PRO A 237 13.14 0.22 -0.46
C PRO A 237 12.60 -1.21 -0.49
N VAL A 238 11.71 -1.47 -1.45
CA VAL A 238 11.20 -2.81 -1.78
C VAL A 238 12.21 -3.58 -2.65
N GLU A 239 13.11 -2.85 -3.31
CA GLU A 239 14.20 -3.39 -4.12
C GLU A 239 15.08 -4.33 -3.29
N GLY A 240 14.96 -5.63 -3.56
CA GLY A 240 15.72 -6.70 -2.91
C GLY A 240 14.87 -7.75 -2.17
N ARG A 241 13.59 -7.48 -1.89
CA ARG A 241 12.73 -8.44 -1.18
C ARG A 241 12.24 -9.57 -2.08
N LEU A 242 12.40 -10.83 -1.66
CA LEU A 242 11.93 -11.99 -2.42
C LEU A 242 10.39 -12.05 -2.44
N ASN A 243 9.77 -11.68 -1.32
CA ASN A 243 8.32 -11.54 -1.21
C ASN A 243 7.83 -10.14 -1.58
N THR A 244 7.33 -10.02 -2.81
CA THR A 244 6.66 -8.80 -3.29
C THR A 244 5.33 -8.53 -2.58
N ASP A 245 4.70 -9.56 -1.98
CA ASP A 245 3.40 -9.44 -1.33
C ASP A 245 3.50 -8.64 0.00
N ILE A 246 4.71 -8.53 0.58
CA ILE A 246 4.95 -7.73 1.79
C ILE A 246 4.61 -6.26 1.54
N GLU A 247 4.89 -5.73 0.35
CA GLU A 247 4.59 -4.33 0.05
C GLU A 247 3.07 -4.06 0.19
N ALA A 248 2.24 -4.93 -0.41
CA ALA A 248 0.79 -4.81 -0.28
C ALA A 248 0.32 -4.88 1.19
N THR A 249 0.88 -5.80 1.98
CA THR A 249 0.58 -5.90 3.42
C THR A 249 1.02 -4.66 4.20
N GLU A 250 2.18 -4.09 3.88
CA GLU A 250 2.69 -2.87 4.51
C GLU A 250 1.80 -1.67 4.22
N TYR A 251 1.35 -1.47 2.97
CA TYR A 251 0.43 -0.38 2.64
C TYR A 251 -0.96 -0.58 3.24
N ALA A 252 -1.45 -1.82 3.36
CA ALA A 252 -2.65 -2.13 4.13
C ALA A 252 -2.49 -1.81 5.63
N MET A 253 -1.29 -2.02 6.19
CA MET A 253 -0.96 -1.64 7.56
C MET A 253 -0.93 -0.12 7.75
N ILE A 254 -0.37 0.65 6.80
CA ILE A 254 -0.45 2.13 6.81
C ILE A 254 -1.92 2.56 6.83
N ALA A 255 -2.74 2.01 5.94
CA ALA A 255 -4.17 2.32 5.86
C ALA A 255 -4.88 2.03 7.19
N ARG A 256 -4.62 0.87 7.79
CA ARG A 256 -5.15 0.49 9.10
C ARG A 256 -4.78 1.48 10.20
N LEU A 257 -3.50 1.83 10.32
CA LEU A 257 -3.03 2.77 11.35
C LEU A 257 -3.69 4.15 11.20
N MET A 258 -3.84 4.65 9.97
CA MET A 258 -4.53 5.91 9.73
C MET A 258 -6.02 5.82 10.07
N VAL A 259 -6.71 4.74 9.69
CA VAL A 259 -8.15 4.57 9.95
C VAL A 259 -8.45 4.45 11.45
N GLU A 260 -7.67 3.65 12.16
CA GLU A 260 -7.85 3.36 13.60
C GLU A 260 -7.34 4.50 14.51
N SER A 261 -6.57 5.46 13.98
CA SER A 261 -6.09 6.61 14.76
C SER A 261 -7.20 7.61 15.12
N ARG A 262 -6.95 8.43 16.14
CA ARG A 262 -7.93 9.36 16.72
C ARG A 262 -7.28 10.71 17.01
N ASP A 263 -8.12 11.74 17.20
CA ASP A 263 -7.72 13.08 17.60
C ASP A 263 -6.54 13.65 16.77
N ASP A 264 -5.55 14.25 17.42
CA ASP A 264 -4.39 14.87 16.77
C ASP A 264 -3.52 13.85 16.01
N GLU A 265 -3.48 12.59 16.47
CA GLU A 265 -2.73 11.52 15.82
C GLU A 265 -3.27 11.26 14.40
N TYR A 266 -4.59 11.34 14.21
CA TYR A 266 -5.22 11.16 12.89
C TYR A 266 -4.63 12.10 11.83
N VAL A 267 -4.54 13.38 12.14
CA VAL A 267 -4.00 14.40 11.21
C VAL A 267 -2.48 14.26 11.06
N GLU A 268 -1.77 13.86 12.12
CA GLU A 268 -0.32 13.64 12.09
C GLU A 268 0.07 12.48 11.16
N LEU A 269 -0.65 11.36 11.23
CA LEU A 269 -0.42 10.20 10.35
C LEU A 269 -0.75 10.54 8.89
N ILE A 270 -1.84 11.27 8.63
CA ILE A 270 -2.16 11.77 7.28
C ILE A 270 -1.03 12.65 6.75
N ASN A 271 -0.59 13.63 7.53
CA ASN A 271 0.51 14.53 7.14
C ASN A 271 1.80 13.76 6.82
N THR A 272 2.11 12.74 7.63
CA THR A 272 3.25 11.87 7.39
C THR A 272 3.11 11.14 6.05
N ALA A 273 1.96 10.52 5.79
CA ALA A 273 1.72 9.77 4.56
C ALA A 273 1.78 10.66 3.31
N ILE A 274 1.06 11.79 3.29
CA ILE A 274 1.04 12.71 2.14
C ILE A 274 2.40 13.37 1.88
N TYR A 275 3.23 13.55 2.90
CA TYR A 275 4.57 14.12 2.73
C TYR A 275 5.46 13.24 1.83
N TYR A 276 5.39 11.92 2.00
CA TYR A 276 6.17 10.96 1.22
C TYR A 276 5.60 10.68 -0.17
N CYS A 277 4.39 11.16 -0.47
CA CYS A 277 3.77 11.05 -1.78
C CYS A 277 4.38 11.97 -2.85
N TYR A 278 5.25 12.91 -2.46
CA TYR A 278 5.83 13.91 -3.36
C TYR A 278 7.35 13.99 -3.21
N ASP A 279 8.04 13.62 -4.28
CA ASP A 279 9.50 13.66 -4.37
C ASP A 279 9.97 15.00 -4.95
N TYR A 280 11.14 15.44 -4.51
CA TYR A 280 11.79 16.60 -5.10
C TYR A 280 12.16 16.30 -6.55
N GLU A 281 11.75 17.18 -7.46
CA GLU A 281 12.06 17.04 -8.88
C GLU A 281 13.25 17.92 -9.27
N LYS A 282 13.14 19.23 -9.05
CA LYS A 282 14.16 20.23 -9.41
C LYS A 282 13.90 21.58 -8.76
N THR A 283 14.95 22.40 -8.70
CA THR A 283 14.88 23.81 -8.31
C THR A 283 15.01 24.69 -9.56
N MET A 284 14.11 25.65 -9.72
CA MET A 284 14.22 26.70 -10.72
C MET A 284 14.45 28.04 -10.04
N SER A 285 15.36 28.85 -10.59
CA SER A 285 15.59 30.21 -10.10
C SER A 285 15.57 31.22 -11.23
N ASN A 286 15.10 32.42 -10.95
CA ASN A 286 15.11 33.53 -11.89
C ASN A 286 15.35 34.86 -11.18
N ASN A 287 16.00 35.78 -11.89
CA ASN A 287 16.18 37.16 -11.46
C ASN A 287 15.13 38.03 -12.17
N GLN A 288 14.18 38.59 -11.42
CA GLN A 288 13.14 39.47 -11.93
C GLN A 288 13.35 40.90 -11.40
N GLY A 289 14.09 41.71 -12.16
CA GLY A 289 14.37 43.09 -11.79
C GLY A 289 15.24 43.16 -10.52
N TYR A 290 14.66 43.64 -9.42
CA TYR A 290 15.35 43.68 -8.12
C TYR A 290 15.22 42.38 -7.33
N PHE A 291 14.20 41.54 -7.59
CA PHE A 291 13.93 40.34 -6.78
C PHE A 291 14.48 39.07 -7.41
N ASN A 292 14.87 38.12 -6.57
CA ASN A 292 15.20 36.76 -6.98
C ASN A 292 14.11 35.80 -6.49
N THR A 293 13.67 34.90 -7.36
CA THR A 293 12.69 33.87 -7.01
C THR A 293 13.32 32.50 -7.15
N VAL A 294 13.14 31.65 -6.15
CA VAL A 294 13.57 30.25 -6.14
C VAL A 294 12.33 29.38 -5.94
N ASN A 295 12.10 28.45 -6.86
CA ASN A 295 10.98 27.51 -6.87
C ASN A 295 11.53 26.09 -6.74
N ASP A 296 11.28 25.43 -5.62
CA ASP A 296 11.49 23.99 -5.44
C ASP A 296 10.23 23.25 -5.86
N ILE A 297 10.33 22.45 -6.92
CA ILE A 297 9.19 21.76 -7.54
C ILE A 297 9.20 20.30 -7.09
N TYR A 298 8.02 19.80 -6.73
CA TYR A 298 7.80 18.43 -6.27
C TYR A 298 6.81 17.70 -7.17
N LYS A 299 7.14 16.45 -7.49
CA LYS A 299 6.34 15.59 -8.35
C LYS A 299 5.74 14.45 -7.53
N LYS A 300 4.47 14.15 -7.81
CA LYS A 300 3.76 13.01 -7.22
C LYS A 300 4.45 11.70 -7.63
N ASN A 301 4.67 10.80 -6.67
CA ASN A 301 5.24 9.48 -6.90
C ASN A 301 4.18 8.36 -6.81
N ASP A 302 4.63 7.12 -6.98
CA ASP A 302 3.81 5.91 -6.96
C ASP A 302 3.21 5.58 -5.58
N LYS A 303 3.72 6.18 -4.49
CA LYS A 303 3.23 5.89 -3.13
C LYS A 303 1.78 6.34 -2.91
N VAL A 304 1.29 7.36 -3.62
CA VAL A 304 -0.13 7.75 -3.57
C VAL A 304 -1.02 6.59 -4.01
N ASP A 305 -0.67 5.95 -5.12
CA ASP A 305 -1.41 4.82 -5.68
C ASP A 305 -1.32 3.59 -4.78
N LYS A 306 -0.15 3.33 -4.21
CA LYS A 306 0.07 2.24 -3.26
C LYS A 306 -0.69 2.42 -1.94
N ILE A 307 -0.73 3.65 -1.38
CA ILE A 307 -1.54 3.95 -0.19
C ILE A 307 -3.03 3.79 -0.50
N LEU A 308 -3.49 4.27 -1.66
CA LEU A 308 -4.87 4.08 -2.09
C LEU A 308 -5.22 2.59 -2.24
N SER A 309 -4.30 1.79 -2.78
CA SER A 309 -4.44 0.33 -2.87
C SER A 309 -4.53 -0.32 -1.49
N GLY A 310 -3.70 0.12 -0.55
CA GLY A 310 -3.77 -0.31 0.86
C GLY A 310 -5.09 0.06 1.53
N LEU A 311 -5.63 1.25 1.25
CA LEU A 311 -6.95 1.68 1.72
C LEU A 311 -8.05 0.81 1.13
N ILE A 312 -8.00 0.48 -0.17
CA ILE A 312 -8.97 -0.43 -0.81
C ILE A 312 -8.98 -1.78 -0.09
N GLU A 313 -7.81 -2.37 0.16
CA GLU A 313 -7.70 -3.68 0.80
C GLU A 313 -8.15 -3.65 2.26
N HIS A 314 -7.76 -2.63 3.02
CA HIS A 314 -8.23 -2.48 4.40
C HIS A 314 -9.74 -2.15 4.46
N GLY A 315 -10.24 -1.39 3.49
CA GLY A 315 -11.66 -1.16 3.25
C GLY A 315 -12.41 -2.48 3.17
N LYS A 316 -12.02 -3.38 2.24
CA LYS A 316 -12.57 -4.75 2.08
C LYS A 316 -12.86 -5.42 3.41
N HIS A 317 -11.85 -5.44 4.26
CA HIS A 317 -11.93 -6.02 5.58
C HIS A 317 -12.94 -5.32 6.50
N ILE A 318 -12.89 -3.99 6.63
CA ILE A 318 -13.79 -3.25 7.52
C ILE A 318 -15.26 -3.35 7.07
N SER A 319 -15.59 -3.22 5.78
CA SER A 319 -16.98 -3.38 5.34
C SER A 319 -17.49 -4.80 5.53
N ALA A 320 -16.66 -5.82 5.31
CA ALA A 320 -17.06 -7.20 5.56
C ALA A 320 -17.47 -7.39 7.03
N ILE A 321 -16.68 -6.83 7.97
CA ILE A 321 -17.01 -6.83 9.41
C ILE A 321 -18.31 -6.06 9.67
N ALA A 322 -18.48 -4.87 9.08
CA ALA A 322 -19.68 -4.06 9.25
C ALA A 322 -20.95 -4.74 8.72
N LYS A 323 -20.85 -5.47 7.61
CA LYS A 323 -21.97 -6.19 6.98
C LYS A 323 -22.47 -7.36 7.83
N VAL A 324 -21.57 -8.09 8.49
CA VAL A 324 -21.93 -9.26 9.33
C VAL A 324 -22.10 -8.94 10.82
N ALA A 325 -21.97 -7.67 11.21
CA ALA A 325 -22.12 -7.24 12.59
C ALA A 325 -23.52 -7.57 13.13
N LYS A 326 -23.63 -7.96 14.40
CA LYS A 326 -24.93 -8.26 15.04
C LYS A 326 -25.72 -7.00 15.41
N LYS A 327 -25.02 -5.88 15.59
CA LYS A 327 -25.54 -4.57 15.97
C LYS A 327 -24.50 -3.52 15.60
N ALA A 328 -24.92 -2.26 15.59
CA ALA A 328 -24.02 -1.13 15.41
C ALA A 328 -22.95 -1.06 16.51
N ASP A 329 -21.73 -0.71 16.13
CA ASP A 329 -20.56 -0.57 16.99
C ASP A 329 -19.92 0.81 16.75
N CYS A 330 -19.67 1.57 17.82
CA CYS A 330 -19.28 2.97 17.70
C CYS A 330 -17.87 3.13 17.13
N ASN A 331 -16.95 2.22 17.48
CA ASN A 331 -15.59 2.25 16.97
C ASN A 331 -15.58 1.86 15.50
N LEU A 332 -16.31 0.80 15.14
CA LEU A 332 -16.41 0.34 13.76
C LEU A 332 -17.06 1.40 12.85
N ALA A 333 -18.08 2.10 13.33
CA ALA A 333 -18.73 3.18 12.59
C ALA A 333 -17.79 4.37 12.38
N GLU A 334 -16.97 4.71 13.37
CA GLU A 334 -15.97 5.76 13.27
C GLU A 334 -14.85 5.36 12.31
N ASP A 335 -14.34 4.12 12.41
CA ASP A 335 -13.34 3.57 11.49
C ASP A 335 -13.86 3.55 10.04
N ARG A 336 -15.14 3.17 9.84
CA ARG A 336 -15.79 3.25 8.52
C ARG A 336 -15.82 4.67 7.98
N LYS A 337 -16.13 5.67 8.81
CA LYS A 337 -16.13 7.08 8.40
C LYS A 337 -14.72 7.59 8.08
N HIS A 338 -13.74 7.28 8.92
CA HIS A 338 -12.33 7.63 8.68
C HIS A 338 -11.81 6.98 7.40
N PHE A 339 -12.14 5.71 7.15
CA PHE A 339 -11.82 5.02 5.91
C PHE A 339 -12.41 5.76 4.69
N MET A 340 -13.70 6.09 4.69
CA MET A 340 -14.35 6.80 3.58
C MET A 340 -13.69 8.16 3.31
N GLN A 341 -13.36 8.90 4.36
CA GLN A 341 -12.71 10.21 4.27
C GLN A 341 -11.27 10.08 3.72
N LEU A 342 -10.48 9.12 4.23
CA LEU A 342 -9.11 8.85 3.79
C LEU A 342 -9.05 8.33 2.35
N PHE A 343 -9.96 7.43 1.97
CA PHE A 343 -10.09 6.96 0.60
C PHE A 343 -10.21 8.15 -0.35
N GLU A 344 -11.08 9.11 0.00
CA GLU A 344 -11.30 10.27 -0.86
C GLU A 344 -10.15 11.29 -0.85
N VAL A 345 -9.42 11.42 0.26
CA VAL A 345 -8.15 12.16 0.33
C VAL A 345 -7.16 11.63 -0.72
N PHE A 346 -6.85 10.33 -0.68
CA PHE A 346 -5.84 9.76 -1.57
C PHE A 346 -6.33 9.63 -3.01
N ASN A 347 -7.61 9.36 -3.22
CA ASN A 347 -8.23 9.39 -4.55
C ASN A 347 -8.17 10.78 -5.21
N THR A 348 -8.41 11.83 -4.43
CA THR A 348 -8.31 13.22 -4.93
C THR A 348 -6.88 13.59 -5.26
N LEU A 349 -5.92 13.26 -4.39
CA LEU A 349 -4.49 13.46 -4.66
C LEU A 349 -4.00 12.65 -5.88
N LEU A 350 -4.50 11.43 -6.07
CA LEU A 350 -4.19 10.62 -7.25
C LEU A 350 -4.73 11.25 -8.54
N SER A 351 -5.94 11.82 -8.50
CA SER A 351 -6.56 12.50 -9.63
C SER A 351 -5.89 13.84 -9.99
N TYR A 352 -5.29 14.50 -9.00
CA TYR A 352 -4.67 15.81 -9.17
C TYR A 352 -3.41 15.75 -10.05
N LYS A 353 -3.40 16.46 -11.19
CA LYS A 353 -2.31 16.40 -12.17
C LYS A 353 -1.25 17.51 -12.01
N GLY A 354 -1.53 18.55 -11.24
CA GLY A 354 -0.61 19.67 -11.03
C GLY A 354 0.60 19.28 -10.18
N SER A 355 1.75 19.87 -10.47
CA SER A 355 2.94 19.76 -9.63
C SER A 355 2.88 20.74 -8.46
N ILE A 356 3.48 20.36 -7.35
CA ILE A 356 3.51 21.17 -6.13
C ILE A 356 4.79 21.99 -6.09
N VAL A 357 4.75 23.20 -5.52
CA VAL A 357 5.91 24.09 -5.41
C VAL A 357 6.08 24.68 -4.02
N SER A 358 7.33 24.80 -3.57
CA SER A 358 7.75 25.72 -2.52
C SER A 358 8.50 26.88 -3.15
N SER A 359 8.07 28.12 -2.93
CA SER A 359 8.61 29.29 -3.61
C SER A 359 9.09 30.33 -2.60
N LYS A 360 10.29 30.86 -2.81
CA LYS A 360 10.92 31.90 -1.99
C LYS A 360 11.27 33.11 -2.84
N LEU A 361 10.91 34.29 -2.36
CA LEU A 361 11.23 35.59 -2.97
C LEU A 361 12.26 36.32 -2.12
N PHE A 362 13.36 36.75 -2.73
CA PHE A 362 14.47 37.46 -2.09
C PHE A 362 14.56 38.89 -2.61
N ALA A 363 14.95 39.83 -1.74
CA ALA A 363 14.98 41.25 -2.06
C ALA A 363 15.98 41.60 -3.17
N ARG A 364 17.14 40.92 -3.23
CA ARG A 364 18.24 41.07 -4.23
C ARG A 364 19.13 39.83 -4.34
N GLN A 365 19.88 39.74 -5.45
CA GLN A 365 20.90 38.70 -5.66
C GLN A 365 22.01 38.76 -4.61
N GLY A 366 22.20 37.67 -3.87
CA GLY A 366 23.17 37.57 -2.75
C GLY A 366 22.63 37.98 -1.39
N ASP A 367 21.35 38.34 -1.30
CA ASP A 367 20.67 38.62 -0.04
C ASP A 367 20.21 37.30 0.62
N ASN A 368 20.51 37.12 1.90
CA ASN A 368 20.10 35.92 2.65
C ASN A 368 18.73 36.07 3.31
N GLY A 369 18.17 37.29 3.32
CA GLY A 369 16.86 37.59 3.88
C GLY A 369 15.74 37.22 2.91
N VAL A 370 14.96 36.19 3.26
CA VAL A 370 13.76 35.84 2.50
C VAL A 370 12.68 36.90 2.75
N THR A 371 12.17 37.51 1.69
CA THR A 371 11.14 38.57 1.78
C THR A 371 9.73 38.02 1.77
N LYS A 372 9.49 36.93 1.03
CA LYS A 372 8.24 36.18 1.01
C LYS A 372 8.50 34.71 0.80
N GLU A 373 7.73 33.87 1.46
CA GLU A 373 7.70 32.42 1.23
C GLU A 373 6.27 31.99 0.92
N ARG A 374 6.14 30.96 0.08
CA ARG A 374 4.87 30.35 -0.28
C ARG A 374 5.08 28.84 -0.41
N GLY A 375 4.18 28.04 0.15
CA GLY A 375 4.33 26.58 0.13
C GLY A 375 5.50 26.09 0.99
N GLU A 376 5.76 26.74 2.13
CA GLU A 376 6.84 26.39 3.09
C GLU A 376 6.78 24.90 3.49
N TYR A 377 5.56 24.36 3.59
CA TYR A 377 5.29 22.94 3.72
C TYR A 377 4.77 22.44 2.39
N LYS A 378 5.52 21.55 1.71
CA LYS A 378 5.18 21.00 0.36
C LYS A 378 3.68 20.79 0.21
N ILE A 379 3.11 20.02 1.13
CA ILE A 379 1.69 19.73 1.27
C ILE A 379 1.39 19.53 2.76
N LYS A 380 0.22 20.00 3.22
CA LYS A 380 -0.17 19.89 4.63
C LYS A 380 -1.66 19.61 4.78
N ALA A 381 -2.01 18.61 5.57
CA ALA A 381 -3.36 18.34 6.03
C ALA A 381 -3.62 18.97 7.41
N SER A 382 -4.87 19.37 7.63
CA SER A 382 -5.38 19.88 8.90
C SER A 382 -6.85 19.48 9.06
N ARG A 383 -7.38 19.60 10.28
CA ARG A 383 -8.79 19.37 10.57
C ARG A 383 -9.48 20.70 10.90
N ASN A 384 -10.64 20.96 10.31
CA ASN A 384 -11.46 22.13 10.66
C ASN A 384 -12.40 21.83 11.85
N GLU A 385 -13.18 22.82 12.28
CA GLU A 385 -14.15 22.67 13.38
C GLU A 385 -15.27 21.65 13.09
N GLU A 386 -15.54 21.37 11.81
CA GLU A 386 -16.54 20.40 11.34
C GLU A 386 -15.97 18.97 11.23
N ASN A 387 -14.71 18.76 11.62
CA ASN A 387 -13.94 17.52 11.45
C ASN A 387 -13.60 17.13 10.00
N ASP A 388 -13.73 18.07 9.05
CA ASP A 388 -13.30 17.89 7.67
C ASP A 388 -11.78 17.94 7.57
N ILE A 389 -11.23 17.19 6.61
CA ILE A 389 -9.81 17.25 6.27
C ILE A 389 -9.59 18.37 5.25
N VAL A 390 -8.73 19.33 5.58
CA VAL A 390 -8.31 20.40 4.67
C VAL A 390 -6.86 20.18 4.29
N ILE A 391 -6.61 19.93 2.99
CA ILE A 391 -5.28 19.75 2.40
C ILE A 391 -4.89 21.03 1.67
N ASN A 392 -3.82 21.67 2.15
CA ASN A 392 -3.30 22.89 1.57
C ASN A 392 -1.94 22.63 0.91
N PHE A 393 -1.78 23.16 -0.30
CA PHE A 393 -0.51 23.17 -1.03
C PHE A 393 -0.52 24.28 -2.09
N VAL A 394 0.61 24.46 -2.76
CA VAL A 394 0.76 25.45 -3.82
C VAL A 394 0.99 24.74 -5.15
N GLU A 395 0.13 24.99 -6.12
CA GLU A 395 0.27 24.51 -7.49
C GLU A 395 1.30 25.35 -8.25
N TYR A 396 2.23 24.67 -8.93
CA TYR A 396 3.15 25.31 -9.84
C TYR A 396 2.38 25.88 -11.05
N GLY A 397 2.52 27.17 -11.32
CA GLY A 397 1.68 27.90 -12.29
C GLY A 397 1.90 27.57 -13.77
N ALA A 398 2.65 26.51 -14.12
CA ALA A 398 2.81 26.04 -15.49
C ALA A 398 3.02 24.52 -15.54
N ASN A 399 3.11 23.98 -16.76
CA ASN A 399 3.56 22.61 -16.95
C ASN A 399 5.08 22.50 -16.72
N VAL A 400 5.48 21.67 -15.75
CA VAL A 400 6.88 21.43 -15.37
C VAL A 400 7.71 20.85 -16.52
N ASP A 401 7.07 20.07 -17.41
CA ASP A 401 7.70 19.44 -18.56
C ASP A 401 8.16 20.47 -19.61
N ASN A 402 7.49 21.62 -19.68
CA ASN A 402 7.85 22.69 -20.62
C ASN A 402 9.12 23.44 -20.20
N GLY A 403 9.66 23.17 -19.00
CA GLY A 403 10.85 23.83 -18.47
C GLY A 403 10.70 25.34 -18.25
N ALA A 404 9.50 25.88 -18.41
CA ALA A 404 9.23 27.31 -18.30
C ALA A 404 9.25 27.73 -16.83
N PHE A 405 10.08 28.73 -16.53
CA PHE A 405 10.05 29.41 -15.24
C PHE A 405 8.76 30.21 -15.10
N VAL A 406 8.17 30.18 -13.91
CA VAL A 406 6.95 30.90 -13.56
C VAL A 406 7.23 31.85 -12.38
N PRO A 407 6.81 33.12 -12.45
CA PRO A 407 6.97 34.09 -11.35
C PRO A 407 6.26 33.65 -10.07
N PHE A 408 6.71 34.18 -8.93
CA PHE A 408 6.18 33.88 -7.60
C PHE A 408 4.65 34.07 -7.52
N GLU A 409 4.14 35.12 -8.17
CA GLU A 409 2.73 35.50 -8.16
C GLU A 409 1.84 34.58 -9.02
N ALA A 410 2.41 33.83 -9.96
CA ALA A 410 1.65 33.00 -10.87
C ALA A 410 1.38 31.58 -10.33
N HIS A 411 2.00 31.21 -9.21
CA HIS A 411 1.62 30.00 -8.47
C HIS A 411 0.23 30.17 -7.84
N LYS A 412 -0.48 29.08 -7.61
CA LYS A 412 -1.85 29.12 -7.06
C LYS A 412 -1.91 28.38 -5.74
N ASP A 413 -2.51 29.00 -4.73
CA ASP A 413 -2.83 28.29 -3.49
C ASP A 413 -4.03 27.41 -3.75
N ILE A 414 -3.90 26.15 -3.35
CA ILE A 414 -4.92 25.12 -3.49
C ILE A 414 -5.31 24.68 -2.09
N SER A 415 -6.62 24.68 -1.84
CA SER A 415 -7.23 24.11 -0.64
C SER A 415 -8.23 23.06 -1.07
N ILE A 416 -7.99 21.81 -0.68
CA ILE A 416 -8.92 20.70 -0.90
C ILE A 416 -9.56 20.37 0.45
N THR A 417 -10.88 20.52 0.54
CA THR A 417 -11.65 20.15 1.73
C THR A 417 -12.42 18.87 1.47
N ILE A 418 -12.13 17.83 2.26
CA ILE A 418 -12.81 16.53 2.23
C ILE A 418 -13.70 16.46 3.47
N LYS A 419 -15.01 16.53 3.25
CA LYS A 419 -15.99 16.56 4.34
C LYS A 419 -16.09 15.25 5.10
N LEU A 420 -16.46 15.31 6.36
CA LEU A 420 -16.82 14.12 7.13
C LEU A 420 -18.04 13.42 6.47
N PRO A 421 -18.05 12.08 6.33
CA PRO A 421 -19.13 11.37 5.66
C PRO A 421 -20.49 11.61 6.31
N GLN A 422 -21.49 11.96 5.50
CA GLN A 422 -22.89 12.10 5.90
C GLN A 422 -23.71 10.91 5.41
N GLN A 423 -24.81 10.59 6.09
CA GLN A 423 -25.61 9.40 5.81
C GLN A 423 -27.09 9.76 5.58
N GLY A 424 -27.74 9.10 4.62
CA GLY A 424 -29.18 9.14 4.41
C GLY A 424 -29.73 10.57 4.26
N ALA A 425 -30.69 10.96 5.11
CA ALA A 425 -31.27 12.29 5.10
C ALA A 425 -30.23 13.41 5.33
N GLY A 426 -29.19 13.14 6.11
CA GLY A 426 -28.07 14.07 6.29
C GLY A 426 -27.27 14.28 5.00
N ALA A 427 -27.05 13.20 4.24
CA ALA A 427 -26.42 13.27 2.92
C ALA A 427 -27.28 14.05 1.92
N ALA A 428 -28.58 13.80 1.89
CA ALA A 428 -29.53 14.52 1.05
C ALA A 428 -29.56 16.03 1.36
N GLU A 429 -29.53 16.39 2.65
CA GLU A 429 -29.50 17.79 3.06
C GLU A 429 -28.18 18.48 2.71
N GLU A 430 -27.03 17.80 2.83
CA GLU A 430 -25.75 18.37 2.38
C GLU A 430 -25.68 18.57 0.86
N LEU A 431 -26.25 17.66 0.07
CA LEU A 431 -26.38 17.83 -1.38
C LEU A 431 -27.26 19.04 -1.71
N ARG A 432 -28.37 19.23 -0.98
CA ARG A 432 -29.25 20.40 -1.14
C ARG A 432 -28.53 21.71 -0.80
N LYS A 433 -27.78 21.75 0.31
CA LYS A 433 -26.94 22.91 0.67
C LYS A 433 -25.88 23.18 -0.38
N THR A 434 -25.27 22.14 -0.93
CA THR A 434 -24.25 22.24 -1.99
C THR A 434 -24.85 22.85 -3.26
N ALA A 435 -26.03 22.39 -3.69
CA ALA A 435 -26.75 22.96 -4.82
C ALA A 435 -27.09 24.45 -4.61
N GLN A 436 -27.57 24.81 -3.43
CA GLN A 436 -27.86 26.21 -3.07
C GLN A 436 -26.60 27.08 -3.07
N ARG A 437 -25.51 26.59 -2.48
CA ARG A 437 -24.23 27.28 -2.47
C ARG A 437 -23.69 27.49 -3.88
N TYR A 438 -23.82 26.49 -4.75
CA TYR A 438 -23.41 26.61 -6.16
C TYR A 438 -24.19 27.72 -6.88
N ILE A 439 -25.50 27.84 -6.64
CA ILE A 439 -26.31 28.94 -7.18
C ILE A 439 -25.81 30.28 -6.65
N TYR A 440 -25.62 30.38 -5.33
CA TYR A 440 -25.15 31.60 -4.68
C TYR A 440 -23.79 32.05 -5.23
N GLU A 441 -22.82 31.15 -5.29
CA GLU A 441 -21.46 31.44 -5.77
C GLU A 441 -21.45 31.79 -7.28
N SER A 442 -22.34 31.18 -8.07
CA SER A 442 -22.40 31.40 -9.52
C SER A 442 -23.20 32.64 -9.93
N LEU A 443 -24.26 32.99 -9.20
CA LEU A 443 -25.23 34.05 -9.56
C LEU A 443 -25.28 35.20 -8.56
N ASN A 444 -24.57 35.11 -7.44
CA ASN A 444 -24.57 36.09 -6.34
C ASN A 444 -26.00 36.40 -5.83
N CYS A 445 -26.84 35.35 -5.72
CA CYS A 445 -28.22 35.47 -5.27
C CYS A 445 -28.53 34.50 -4.11
N ASP A 446 -29.16 35.02 -3.06
CA ASP A 446 -29.61 34.22 -1.92
C ASP A 446 -30.88 33.42 -2.29
N VAL A 447 -30.78 32.10 -2.29
CA VAL A 447 -31.95 31.22 -2.37
C VAL A 447 -32.35 30.81 -0.95
N PRO A 448 -33.58 31.10 -0.48
CA PRO A 448 -34.01 30.73 0.87
C PRO A 448 -33.95 29.22 1.15
N MET A 449 -33.53 28.86 2.36
CA MET A 449 -33.56 27.49 2.87
C MET A 449 -35.02 27.01 2.99
N GLY A 450 -35.50 26.30 1.97
CA GLY A 450 -36.90 25.84 1.89
C GLY A 450 -37.53 25.95 0.51
N THR A 451 -36.85 26.58 -0.45
CA THR A 451 -37.27 26.51 -1.86
C THR A 451 -37.11 25.07 -2.35
N GLN A 452 -38.23 24.36 -2.55
CA GLN A 452 -38.23 23.12 -3.31
C GLN A 452 -37.84 23.47 -4.75
N PHE A 453 -36.66 23.00 -5.18
CA PHE A 453 -36.35 22.94 -6.61
C PHE A 453 -37.19 21.80 -7.19
N VAL A 454 -38.43 22.11 -7.57
CA VAL A 454 -39.27 21.16 -8.31
C VAL A 454 -38.90 21.28 -9.79
N GLY A 455 -37.78 20.66 -10.17
CA GLY A 455 -37.31 20.57 -11.56
C GLY A 455 -36.89 19.15 -11.93
N ASN A 456 -37.29 18.71 -13.13
CA ASN A 456 -37.28 17.31 -13.56
C ASN A 456 -35.87 16.80 -13.93
N LEU A 457 -35.43 15.68 -13.34
CA LEU A 457 -34.38 14.81 -13.91
C LEU A 457 -34.76 14.25 -15.31
N VAL A 458 -36.05 14.28 -15.67
CA VAL A 458 -36.59 13.75 -16.94
C VAL A 458 -36.21 14.59 -18.16
N ASP A 459 -35.80 15.85 -17.96
CA ASP A 459 -35.54 16.81 -19.05
C ASP A 459 -34.04 17.05 -19.32
N TYR A 460 -33.13 16.35 -18.63
CA TYR A 460 -31.67 16.53 -18.77
C TYR A 460 -30.97 15.26 -19.25
N GLU A 461 -30.23 15.36 -20.36
CA GLU A 461 -29.16 14.41 -20.70
C GLU A 461 -27.99 14.67 -19.74
N VAL A 462 -27.91 13.89 -18.66
CA VAL A 462 -26.79 14.00 -17.73
C VAL A 462 -25.54 13.45 -18.42
N THR A 463 -24.65 14.34 -18.86
CA THR A 463 -23.30 13.93 -19.28
C THR A 463 -22.46 13.77 -18.01
N MET A 464 -22.68 12.67 -17.28
CA MET A 464 -21.78 12.25 -16.21
C MET A 464 -20.46 11.81 -16.83
N LEU A 465 -19.36 12.43 -16.43
CA LEU A 465 -18.06 11.76 -16.53
C LEU A 465 -17.96 10.77 -15.36
N LEU A 466 -18.62 9.62 -15.53
CA LEU A 466 -18.32 8.40 -14.77
C LEU A 466 -16.89 8.04 -15.09
N SER A 467 -15.97 8.55 -14.28
CA SER A 467 -14.60 8.09 -14.34
C SER A 467 -14.58 6.81 -13.53
N ASN A 468 -14.86 5.67 -14.19
CA ASN A 468 -14.59 4.33 -13.67
C ASN A 468 -13.08 4.19 -13.46
N PHE A 469 -12.54 4.81 -12.41
CA PHE A 469 -11.12 4.75 -12.08
C PHE A 469 -10.76 3.60 -11.15
N ALA A 470 -11.67 2.64 -10.97
CA ALA A 470 -11.31 1.32 -10.48
C ALA A 470 -12.09 0.25 -11.26
N PRO A 471 -11.65 -0.11 -12.48
CA PRO A 471 -12.05 -1.39 -13.04
C PRO A 471 -11.50 -2.47 -12.10
N GLU A 472 -12.39 -3.31 -11.58
CA GLU A 472 -12.08 -4.51 -10.77
C GLU A 472 -11.57 -4.27 -9.34
N VAL A 473 -12.36 -3.62 -8.50
CA VAL A 473 -12.34 -3.96 -7.06
C VAL A 473 -13.38 -5.07 -6.86
N GLY A 474 -12.95 -6.32 -7.03
CA GLY A 474 -13.83 -7.49 -6.98
C GLY A 474 -14.72 -7.54 -5.73
N ASP A 475 -15.94 -8.07 -5.91
CA ASP A 475 -17.01 -8.52 -4.99
C ASP A 475 -17.30 -7.76 -3.67
N ALA A 476 -16.56 -6.71 -3.31
CA ALA A 476 -16.59 -6.14 -1.97
C ALA A 476 -16.67 -4.62 -1.90
N PHE A 477 -16.17 -3.87 -2.89
CA PHE A 477 -16.17 -2.40 -2.88
C PHE A 477 -16.36 -1.85 -4.27
N THR A 478 -17.40 -1.05 -4.48
CA THR A 478 -17.54 -0.27 -5.71
C THR A 478 -17.85 1.18 -5.29
N THR A 479 -17.14 2.17 -5.84
CA THR A 479 -17.31 3.60 -5.51
C THR A 479 -17.70 4.36 -6.77
N VAL A 480 -18.66 5.29 -6.66
CA VAL A 480 -19.03 6.19 -7.77
C VAL A 480 -18.45 7.57 -7.50
N LYS A 481 -17.58 8.05 -8.38
CA LYS A 481 -17.07 9.42 -8.33
C LYS A 481 -17.87 10.32 -9.27
N PHE A 482 -18.50 11.33 -8.72
CA PHE A 482 -19.16 12.38 -9.49
C PHE A 482 -18.28 13.61 -9.52
N VAL A 483 -17.96 14.11 -10.71
CA VAL A 483 -17.20 15.36 -10.89
C VAL A 483 -18.13 16.41 -11.47
N VAL A 484 -18.38 17.48 -10.72
CA VAL A 484 -19.06 18.68 -11.23
C VAL A 484 -17.98 19.57 -11.85
N GLY A 485 -17.71 19.40 -13.15
CA GLY A 485 -16.64 20.11 -13.87
C GLY A 485 -17.05 21.44 -14.53
N GLU A 486 -16.03 22.26 -14.82
CA GLU A 486 -16.06 23.61 -15.42
C GLU A 486 -17.08 23.83 -16.57
N ILE A 487 -17.82 24.95 -16.52
CA ILE A 487 -18.48 25.52 -17.70
C ILE A 487 -17.81 26.87 -18.03
N LYS A 488 -17.10 26.89 -19.16
CA LYS A 488 -16.69 28.15 -19.81
C LYS A 488 -17.94 28.96 -20.18
N VAL A 489 -18.00 30.17 -19.64
CA VAL A 489 -19.03 31.19 -19.86
C VAL A 489 -19.48 31.26 -21.31
N LEU A 490 -20.73 30.85 -21.58
CA LEU A 490 -21.45 31.17 -22.82
C LEU A 490 -22.92 31.49 -22.49
N ARG A 491 -23.16 32.80 -22.27
CA ARG A 491 -24.35 33.67 -22.45
C ARG A 491 -25.80 33.13 -22.42
N ASP A 492 -26.05 31.98 -21.80
CA ASP A 492 -27.36 31.48 -21.30
C ASP A 492 -27.21 31.05 -19.81
N SER A 493 -26.55 31.89 -19.00
CA SER A 493 -25.87 31.49 -17.75
C SER A 493 -26.79 30.98 -16.63
N ASP A 494 -27.96 31.58 -16.44
CA ASP A 494 -28.72 31.39 -15.20
C ASP A 494 -29.47 30.05 -15.21
N ASN A 495 -30.12 29.73 -16.34
CA ASN A 495 -30.83 28.45 -16.51
C ASN A 495 -29.88 27.25 -16.42
N LYS A 496 -28.64 27.37 -16.90
CA LYS A 496 -27.62 26.31 -16.78
C LYS A 496 -27.15 26.14 -15.34
N VAL A 497 -27.06 27.23 -14.57
CA VAL A 497 -26.73 27.16 -13.14
C VAL A 497 -27.86 26.48 -12.36
N PHE A 498 -29.12 26.85 -12.59
CA PHE A 498 -30.27 26.21 -11.96
C PHE A 498 -30.41 24.73 -12.36
N ALA A 499 -30.24 24.40 -13.64
CA ALA A 499 -30.20 23.03 -14.13
C ALA A 499 -29.17 22.17 -13.40
N LYS A 500 -27.97 22.72 -13.20
CA LYS A 500 -26.89 21.99 -12.52
C LYS A 500 -27.13 21.85 -11.03
N ALA A 501 -27.71 22.87 -10.40
CA ALA A 501 -28.13 22.78 -8.99
C ALA A 501 -29.26 21.74 -8.80
N GLU A 502 -30.20 21.66 -9.73
CA GLU A 502 -31.22 20.61 -9.77
C GLU A 502 -30.59 19.23 -9.88
N GLU A 503 -29.62 19.04 -10.77
CA GLU A 503 -28.87 17.78 -10.90
C GLU A 503 -28.18 17.38 -9.58
N ILE A 504 -27.48 18.32 -8.93
CA ILE A 504 -26.79 18.08 -7.65
C ILE A 504 -27.81 17.68 -6.56
N SER A 505 -28.92 18.40 -6.46
CA SER A 505 -29.94 18.13 -5.43
C SER A 505 -30.80 16.89 -5.72
N GLY A 506 -30.99 16.53 -7.00
CA GLY A 506 -31.80 15.40 -7.45
C GLY A 506 -31.25 14.02 -7.08
N VAL A 507 -29.97 13.97 -6.70
CA VAL A 507 -29.31 12.78 -6.14
C VAL A 507 -29.69 12.54 -4.67
N GLY A 508 -30.06 13.61 -3.95
CA GLY A 508 -30.40 13.58 -2.53
C GLY A 508 -31.48 12.56 -2.16
N PRO A 509 -32.63 12.49 -2.86
CA PRO A 509 -33.64 11.47 -2.62
C PRO A 509 -33.09 10.04 -2.63
N THR A 510 -32.23 9.70 -3.59
CA THR A 510 -31.63 8.35 -3.66
C THR A 510 -30.71 8.07 -2.48
N MET A 511 -29.93 9.06 -2.03
CA MET A 511 -29.11 8.94 -0.81
C MET A 511 -29.98 8.59 0.39
N ASP A 512 -31.11 9.26 0.50
CA ASP A 512 -32.02 9.13 1.62
C ASP A 512 -32.83 7.83 1.58
N TYR A 513 -33.27 7.40 0.39
CA TYR A 513 -34.04 6.17 0.17
C TYR A 513 -33.27 4.91 0.55
N PHE A 514 -31.99 4.87 0.22
CA PHE A 514 -31.14 3.69 0.43
C PHE A 514 -30.12 3.89 1.55
N ASN A 515 -30.30 4.93 2.37
CA ASN A 515 -29.48 5.26 3.54
C ASN A 515 -27.97 5.27 3.24
N LEU A 516 -27.59 5.85 2.11
CA LEU A 516 -26.23 5.83 1.60
C LEU A 516 -25.35 6.86 2.31
N PHE A 517 -24.06 6.56 2.43
CA PHE A 517 -23.03 7.50 2.84
C PHE A 517 -22.56 8.35 1.67
N TYR A 518 -22.24 9.60 1.96
CA TYR A 518 -21.82 10.63 1.03
C TYR A 518 -20.59 11.35 1.58
N VAL A 519 -19.52 11.39 0.79
CA VAL A 519 -18.31 12.16 1.07
C VAL A 519 -18.15 13.25 0.02
N GLN A 520 -18.21 14.51 0.45
CA GLN A 520 -18.00 15.66 -0.43
C GLN A 520 -16.53 16.05 -0.47
N VAL A 521 -16.06 16.41 -1.66
CA VAL A 521 -14.81 17.14 -1.86
C VAL A 521 -15.11 18.49 -2.46
N LYS A 522 -14.49 19.51 -1.89
CA LYS A 522 -14.45 20.86 -2.43
C LYS A 522 -13.01 21.21 -2.73
N THR A 523 -12.73 21.61 -3.98
CA THR A 523 -11.42 22.14 -4.35
C THR A 523 -11.53 23.64 -4.59
N ASP A 524 -10.89 24.41 -3.72
CA ASP A 524 -10.77 25.85 -3.84
C ASP A 524 -9.43 26.20 -4.48
N LYS A 525 -9.48 26.79 -5.67
CA LYS A 525 -8.33 27.44 -6.31
C LYS A 525 -8.53 28.95 -6.22
N VAL A 526 -7.59 29.66 -5.60
CA VAL A 526 -7.66 31.13 -5.54
C VAL A 526 -7.80 31.67 -6.97
N SER A 527 -8.85 32.45 -7.23
CA SER A 527 -9.22 33.08 -8.52
C SER A 527 -9.85 32.20 -9.63
N GLU A 528 -10.24 30.96 -9.33
CA GLU A 528 -10.95 30.06 -10.27
C GLU A 528 -12.24 29.46 -9.64
N ASN A 529 -13.06 28.80 -10.46
CA ASN A 529 -14.31 28.18 -10.03
C ASN A 529 -14.09 27.05 -9.01
N ILE A 530 -15.08 26.81 -8.17
CA ILE A 530 -15.09 25.73 -7.18
C ILE A 530 -15.46 24.42 -7.85
N ASP A 531 -14.55 23.45 -7.84
CA ASP A 531 -14.83 22.08 -8.27
C ASP A 531 -15.38 21.29 -7.08
N ASN A 532 -16.60 20.76 -7.24
CA ASN A 532 -17.20 19.85 -6.27
C ASN A 532 -17.19 18.43 -6.83
N SER A 533 -16.72 17.46 -6.05
CA SER A 533 -16.91 16.04 -6.34
C SER A 533 -17.44 15.30 -5.14
N TYR A 534 -17.99 14.10 -5.36
CA TYR A 534 -18.43 13.26 -4.27
C TYR A 534 -18.30 11.78 -4.56
N ILE A 535 -18.19 11.00 -3.48
CA ILE A 535 -18.24 9.54 -3.49
C ILE A 535 -19.34 9.03 -2.56
N ILE A 536 -19.99 7.95 -2.99
CA ILE A 536 -21.08 7.28 -2.30
C ILE A 536 -20.60 5.92 -1.75
N PHE A 537 -21.05 5.55 -0.56
CA PHE A 537 -20.83 4.22 0.02
C PHE A 537 -22.14 3.63 0.58
N PRO A 538 -22.33 2.29 0.52
CA PRO A 538 -23.44 1.64 1.21
C PRO A 538 -23.26 1.68 2.73
N ALA A 539 -24.38 1.59 3.44
CA ALA A 539 -24.45 1.51 4.88
C ALA A 539 -24.81 0.10 5.35
N TYR A 540 -24.18 -0.33 6.45
CA TYR A 540 -24.24 -1.68 7.00
C TYR A 540 -24.64 -1.68 8.47
N ILE A 541 -24.91 -2.86 9.02
CA ILE A 541 -25.39 -3.00 10.41
C ILE A 541 -24.38 -2.40 11.39
N GLY A 542 -23.09 -2.64 11.15
CA GLY A 542 -22.01 -2.20 12.03
C GLY A 542 -21.84 -0.68 12.12
N ASP A 543 -22.25 0.06 11.08
CA ASP A 543 -22.04 1.51 10.97
C ASP A 543 -23.34 2.35 10.97
N THR A 544 -24.51 1.72 11.13
CA THR A 544 -25.80 2.39 11.11
C THR A 544 -26.51 2.34 12.47
N PHE A 545 -26.59 3.47 13.15
CA PHE A 545 -27.28 3.60 14.46
C PHE A 545 -28.73 4.07 14.37
N THR A 546 -29.13 4.61 13.22
CA THR A 546 -30.33 5.45 13.08
C THR A 546 -31.37 4.90 12.11
N GLY A 547 -31.12 3.77 11.45
CA GLY A 547 -32.00 3.26 10.40
C GLY A 547 -31.69 1.85 9.93
N ASP A 548 -32.44 1.42 8.91
CA ASP A 548 -32.20 0.18 8.17
C ASP A 548 -30.93 0.31 7.31
N THR A 549 -30.29 -0.83 7.04
CA THR A 549 -29.13 -0.89 6.14
C THR A 549 -29.51 -0.65 4.68
N THR A 550 -28.52 -0.37 3.83
CA THR A 550 -28.76 -0.19 2.39
C THR A 550 -29.43 -1.42 1.77
N GLN A 551 -28.92 -2.63 2.04
CA GLN A 551 -29.54 -3.87 1.54
C GLN A 551 -30.98 -4.03 2.02
N GLU A 552 -31.26 -3.75 3.28
CA GLU A 552 -32.61 -3.88 3.84
C GLU A 552 -33.64 -2.96 3.17
N LEU A 553 -33.22 -1.75 2.80
CA LEU A 553 -34.05 -0.77 2.08
C LEU A 553 -34.22 -1.14 0.61
N ILE A 554 -33.19 -1.72 -0.02
CA ILE A 554 -33.29 -2.30 -1.37
C ILE A 554 -34.29 -3.46 -1.39
N ASP A 555 -34.20 -4.38 -0.43
CA ASP A 555 -35.10 -5.52 -0.33
C ASP A 555 -36.55 -5.07 -0.14
N GLU A 556 -36.76 -4.06 0.73
CA GLU A 556 -38.09 -3.48 0.95
C GLU A 556 -38.63 -2.80 -0.33
N PHE A 557 -37.79 -2.04 -1.03
CA PHE A 557 -38.14 -1.41 -2.30
C PHE A 557 -38.53 -2.46 -3.34
N ASN A 558 -37.67 -3.46 -3.57
CA ASN A 558 -37.92 -4.55 -4.50
C ASN A 558 -39.22 -5.27 -4.16
N SER A 559 -39.46 -5.61 -2.89
CA SER A 559 -40.67 -6.31 -2.47
C SER A 559 -41.97 -5.54 -2.77
N LYS A 560 -41.92 -4.21 -2.74
CA LYS A 560 -43.11 -3.37 -2.98
C LYS A 560 -43.39 -3.15 -4.46
N PHE A 561 -42.38 -3.10 -5.31
CA PHE A 561 -42.55 -2.92 -6.75
C PHE A 561 -42.60 -4.24 -7.54
N ALA A 562 -42.20 -5.36 -6.92
CA ALA A 562 -42.35 -6.71 -7.47
C ALA A 562 -43.82 -7.10 -7.70
N LYS A 563 -44.03 -8.17 -8.49
CA LYS A 563 -45.37 -8.74 -8.71
C LYS A 563 -46.03 -9.14 -7.38
N GLY A 564 -47.27 -8.68 -7.17
CA GLY A 564 -48.00 -8.84 -5.90
C GLY A 564 -47.64 -7.81 -4.83
N GLY A 565 -46.70 -6.91 -5.09
CA GLY A 565 -46.28 -5.84 -4.19
C GLY A 565 -47.26 -4.67 -4.14
N MET A 566 -47.16 -3.85 -3.08
CA MET A 566 -48.05 -2.70 -2.84
C MET A 566 -48.04 -1.68 -3.99
N TYR A 567 -46.93 -1.56 -4.70
CA TYR A 567 -46.67 -0.60 -5.77
C TYR A 567 -46.42 -1.25 -7.14
N GLU A 568 -46.82 -2.50 -7.34
CA GLU A 568 -46.72 -3.20 -8.63
C GLU A 568 -47.26 -2.36 -9.81
N ASN A 569 -48.42 -1.71 -9.63
CA ASN A 569 -49.06 -0.86 -10.65
C ASN A 569 -48.22 0.36 -11.08
N TYR A 570 -47.13 0.65 -10.37
CA TYR A 570 -46.22 1.76 -10.64
C TYR A 570 -44.87 1.30 -11.20
N ALA A 571 -44.55 0.00 -11.15
CA ALA A 571 -43.27 -0.54 -11.56
C ALA A 571 -42.85 -0.09 -12.97
N GLU A 572 -43.72 -0.32 -13.96
CA GLU A 572 -43.48 0.08 -15.36
C GLU A 572 -43.33 1.61 -15.50
N LYS A 573 -44.12 2.39 -14.75
CA LYS A 573 -44.12 3.87 -14.83
C LYS A 573 -42.81 4.47 -14.33
N ILE A 574 -42.18 3.85 -13.34
CA ILE A 574 -40.91 4.33 -12.80
C ILE A 574 -39.70 3.70 -13.50
N GLY A 575 -39.92 2.61 -14.26
CA GLY A 575 -38.88 1.87 -14.95
C GLY A 575 -38.25 0.74 -14.12
N TYR A 576 -38.96 0.24 -13.11
CA TYR A 576 -38.55 -0.92 -12.30
C TYR A 576 -38.79 -2.23 -13.08
N ASN A 577 -37.83 -3.15 -13.02
CA ASN A 577 -37.92 -4.46 -13.66
C ASN A 577 -37.87 -5.58 -12.61
N ASP A 578 -38.98 -6.29 -12.44
CA ASP A 578 -39.10 -7.41 -11.50
C ASP A 578 -38.21 -8.62 -11.86
N GLU A 579 -37.85 -8.79 -13.14
CA GLU A 579 -36.94 -9.86 -13.57
C GLU A 579 -35.47 -9.56 -13.27
N LYS A 580 -35.17 -8.28 -13.00
CA LYS A 580 -33.85 -7.80 -12.61
C LYS A 580 -33.99 -6.82 -11.43
N PRO A 581 -34.30 -7.33 -10.23
CA PRO A 581 -34.47 -6.50 -9.04
C PRO A 581 -33.19 -5.74 -8.73
N LEU A 582 -33.33 -4.61 -8.02
CA LEU A 582 -32.19 -3.77 -7.68
C LEU A 582 -31.24 -4.49 -6.71
N THR A 583 -29.96 -4.25 -6.88
CA THR A 583 -28.89 -4.74 -6.00
C THR A 583 -28.03 -3.58 -5.49
N GLU A 584 -27.19 -3.84 -4.47
CA GLU A 584 -26.16 -2.88 -4.03
C GLU A 584 -25.23 -2.49 -5.18
N GLU A 585 -24.91 -3.43 -6.08
CA GLU A 585 -24.08 -3.19 -7.27
C GLU A 585 -24.76 -2.25 -8.28
N ASP A 586 -26.08 -2.35 -8.46
CA ASP A 586 -26.80 -1.44 -9.36
C ASP A 586 -26.79 0.01 -8.86
N LEU A 587 -26.82 0.24 -7.54
CA LEU A 587 -26.62 1.57 -6.93
C LEU A 587 -25.23 2.13 -7.19
N ILE A 588 -24.32 1.35 -7.74
CA ILE A 588 -22.96 1.79 -8.00
C ILE A 588 -22.71 1.89 -9.50
N GLU A 589 -23.02 0.85 -10.26
CA GLU A 589 -22.78 0.83 -11.71
C GLU A 589 -23.84 1.61 -12.50
N ASN A 590 -25.04 1.78 -11.94
CA ASN A 590 -26.20 2.35 -12.61
C ASN A 590 -26.90 3.42 -11.75
N PHE A 591 -26.13 4.11 -10.88
CA PHE A 591 -26.67 5.08 -9.93
C PHE A 591 -27.61 6.10 -10.58
N ASP A 592 -27.27 6.60 -11.77
CA ASP A 592 -28.05 7.63 -12.46
C ASP A 592 -29.42 7.11 -12.90
N LYS A 593 -29.49 5.87 -13.37
CA LYS A 593 -30.75 5.21 -13.73
C LYS A 593 -31.63 5.05 -12.50
N ILE A 594 -31.02 4.67 -11.37
CA ILE A 594 -31.75 4.53 -10.11
C ILE A 594 -32.21 5.88 -9.60
N SER A 595 -31.38 6.92 -9.68
CA SER A 595 -31.75 8.28 -9.28
C SER A 595 -32.93 8.80 -10.10
N ILE A 596 -32.93 8.58 -11.41
CA ILE A 596 -34.07 8.89 -12.29
C ILE A 596 -35.32 8.09 -11.86
N MET A 597 -35.18 6.81 -11.57
CA MET A 597 -36.30 5.96 -11.14
C MET A 597 -36.90 6.42 -9.80
N ILE A 598 -36.05 6.79 -8.82
CA ILE A 598 -36.52 7.35 -7.54
C ILE A 598 -37.22 8.69 -7.78
N GLY A 599 -36.66 9.58 -8.61
CA GLY A 599 -37.32 10.85 -8.97
C GLY A 599 -38.67 10.65 -9.66
N ARG A 600 -38.80 9.64 -10.53
CA ARG A 600 -40.10 9.26 -11.13
C ARG A 600 -41.08 8.76 -10.10
N TRP A 601 -40.62 7.94 -9.15
CA TRP A 601 -41.46 7.45 -8.06
C TRP A 601 -41.96 8.59 -7.18
N GLU A 602 -41.10 9.51 -6.74
CA GLU A 602 -41.52 10.65 -5.92
C GLU A 602 -42.61 11.47 -6.60
N LYS A 603 -42.45 11.74 -7.90
CA LYS A 603 -43.44 12.48 -8.71
C LYS A 603 -44.79 11.76 -8.76
N VAL A 604 -44.80 10.47 -9.07
CA VAL A 604 -46.04 9.71 -9.21
C VAL A 604 -46.70 9.48 -7.85
N ALA A 605 -45.93 9.21 -6.81
CA ALA A 605 -46.42 9.05 -5.45
C ALA A 605 -47.10 10.34 -4.95
N ILE A 606 -46.45 11.50 -5.10
CA ILE A 606 -47.02 12.80 -4.73
C ILE A 606 -48.29 13.10 -5.53
N GLY A 607 -48.26 12.86 -6.85
CA GLY A 607 -49.41 13.06 -7.72
C GLY A 607 -50.65 12.25 -7.32
N ASP A 608 -50.42 11.05 -6.78
CA ASP A 608 -51.47 10.14 -6.31
C ASP A 608 -51.76 10.27 -4.79
N GLY A 609 -51.22 11.30 -4.12
CA GLY A 609 -51.45 11.57 -2.70
C GLY A 609 -50.82 10.55 -1.74
N LYS A 610 -49.76 9.85 -2.17
CA LYS A 610 -49.00 8.88 -1.38
C LYS A 610 -47.75 9.50 -0.79
N ASN A 611 -47.33 9.00 0.38
CA ASN A 611 -46.01 9.31 0.94
C ASN A 611 -44.93 8.61 0.08
N PRO A 612 -44.02 9.32 -0.61
CA PRO A 612 -42.97 8.69 -1.40
C PRO A 612 -42.10 7.72 -0.59
N ARG A 613 -41.81 8.05 0.69
CA ARG A 613 -40.96 7.22 1.56
C ARG A 613 -41.55 5.86 1.91
N SER A 614 -42.86 5.71 1.77
CA SER A 614 -43.52 4.42 1.99
C SER A 614 -43.02 3.29 1.08
N ALA A 615 -42.27 3.59 0.00
CA ALA A 615 -41.58 2.60 -0.82
C ALA A 615 -40.43 1.87 -0.10
N VAL A 616 -39.88 2.45 0.97
CA VAL A 616 -38.77 1.87 1.75
C VAL A 616 -39.07 1.78 3.24
N GLU A 617 -40.20 2.33 3.70
CA GLU A 617 -40.65 2.17 5.09
C GLU A 617 -41.13 0.74 5.38
N ARG A 618 -40.44 0.04 6.27
CA ARG A 618 -40.95 -1.21 6.83
C ARG A 618 -42.13 -0.91 7.76
N LYS A 619 -43.23 -1.67 7.62
CA LYS A 619 -44.26 -1.70 8.67
C LYS A 619 -43.62 -2.31 9.92
N ARG A 620 -43.40 -1.50 10.96
CA ARG A 620 -43.07 -2.02 12.29
C ARG A 620 -44.15 -3.03 12.68
N GLN A 621 -43.78 -4.32 12.75
CA GLN A 621 -44.62 -5.36 13.35
C GLN A 621 -44.61 -5.22 14.86
#